data_AF-A0A8X6KW21-F1
#
_entry.id   AF-A0A8X6KW21-F1
#
_cell.length_a   1.000
_cell.length_b   1.000
_cell.length_c   1.000
_cell.angle_alpha   90.00
_cell.angle_beta   90.00
_cell.angle_gamma   90.00
#
_symmetry.space_group_name_H-M   'P 1'
#
loop_
_entity.id
_entity.type
_entity.pdbx_description
1 polymer ?
#
loop_
_entity_poly.entity_id
_entity_poly.type
_entity_poly.pdbx_seq_one_letter_code
_entity_poly.pdbx_strand_id
1 'polypeptide(L)' 'MMPLSGRCPVRQFLVSKPNPVGLKKILLGAPDGLVLDFLIYTGADTVPVEDKQLYGLGGAVVKHLVGTIPKQK' A
#
# COMPACT_ATOMS: atom_id res chain seq x y z
N MET A 1 1.58 -9.47 -1.49
CA MET A 1 2.76 -9.62 -0.60
C MET A 1 3.97 -9.83 -1.48
N MET A 2 5.05 -9.11 -1.24
CA MET A 2 6.36 -9.43 -1.83
C MET A 2 7.10 -10.37 -0.87
N PRO A 3 7.44 -11.59 -1.28
CA PRO A 3 8.25 -12.51 -0.48
C PRO A 3 9.50 -11.84 0.10
N LEU A 4 9.65 -11.88 1.43
CA LEU A 4 10.86 -11.43 2.09
C LEU A 4 11.03 -12.17 3.42
N SER A 5 12.02 -13.06 3.49
CA SER A 5 12.31 -13.86 4.69
C SER A 5 13.40 -13.25 5.59
N GLY A 6 14.10 -12.22 5.11
CA GLY A 6 15.14 -11.53 5.86
C GLY A 6 14.62 -10.70 7.04
N ARG A 7 15.56 -10.12 7.80
CA ARG A 7 15.25 -9.11 8.83
C ARG A 7 14.90 -7.80 8.14
N CYS A 8 13.68 -7.33 8.34
CA CYS A 8 13.21 -6.04 7.83
C CYS A 8 12.20 -5.46 8.83
N PRO A 9 12.34 -4.18 9.25
CA PRO A 9 11.43 -3.58 10.23
C PRO A 9 9.96 -3.55 9.78
N VAL A 10 9.71 -3.46 8.48
CA VAL A 10 8.37 -3.32 7.89
C VAL A 10 7.80 -4.64 7.38
N ARG A 11 8.38 -5.77 7.80
CA ARG A 11 7.89 -7.11 7.46
C ARG A 11 6.51 -7.36 8.07
N GLN A 12 5.64 -7.97 7.28
CA GLN A 12 4.29 -8.33 7.67
C GLN A 12 4.10 -9.85 7.62
N PHE A 13 3.26 -10.35 8.52
CA PHE A 13 2.81 -11.74 8.53
C PHE A 13 1.31 -11.78 8.22
N LEU A 14 0.93 -12.45 7.13
CA LEU A 14 -0.45 -12.58 6.70
C LEU A 14 -0.75 -14.03 6.31
N VAL A 15 -1.41 -14.76 7.22
CA VAL A 15 -1.66 -16.21 7.14
C VAL A 15 -2.39 -16.62 5.85
N SER A 16 -3.27 -15.76 5.33
CA SER A 16 -4.07 -16.06 4.14
C SER A 16 -3.33 -15.94 2.81
N LYS A 17 -2.00 -15.69 2.81
CA LYS A 17 -1.21 -15.54 1.59
C LYS A 17 -0.34 -16.76 1.31
N PRO A 18 -0.13 -17.12 0.03
CA PRO A 18 0.72 -18.25 -0.36
C PRO A 18 2.12 -18.18 0.25
N ASN A 19 2.69 -16.97 0.29
CA ASN A 19 3.82 -16.67 1.16
C ASN A 19 3.33 -15.78 2.31
N PRO A 20 3.25 -16.31 3.54
CA PRO A 20 2.69 -15.59 4.67
C PRO A 20 3.63 -14.51 5.21
N VAL A 21 4.92 -14.57 4.91
CA VAL A 21 5.92 -13.60 5.41
C VAL A 21 6.45 -12.76 4.25
N GLY A 22 6.40 -11.44 4.39
CA GLY A 22 6.98 -10.55 3.40
C GLY A 22 6.63 -9.08 3.57
N LEU A 23 6.82 -8.29 2.52
CA LEU A 23 6.41 -6.90 2.50
C LEU A 23 4.98 -6.76 1.98
N LYS A 24 4.16 -6.01 2.72
CA LYS A 24 2.80 -5.67 2.31
C LYS A 24 2.87 -4.45 1.41
N LYS A 25 2.59 -4.65 0.12
CA LYS A 25 2.40 -3.57 -0.86
C LYS A 25 0.93 -3.39 -1.18
N ILE A 26 0.51 -2.15 -1.38
CA ILE A 26 -0.78 -1.77 -1.95
C ILE A 26 -0.49 -1.10 -3.29
N LEU A 27 -1.27 -1.42 -4.31
CA LEU A 27 -1.03 -0.99 -5.68
C LEU A 27 -2.27 -0.32 -6.25
N LEU A 28 -2.03 0.69 -7.09
CA LEU A 28 -2.99 1.27 -8.01
C LEU A 28 -2.75 0.63 -9.37
N GLY A 29 -3.74 -0.13 -9.84
CA GLY A 29 -3.72 -0.76 -11.15
C GLY A 29 -4.79 -0.19 -12.05
N ALA A 30 -4.47 -0.05 -13.33
CA ALA A 30 -5.47 0.16 -14.36
C ALA A 30 -6.26 -1.15 -14.62
N PRO A 31 -7.46 -1.07 -15.21
CA PRO A 31 -8.30 -2.25 -15.46
C PRO A 31 -7.68 -3.31 -16.37
N ASP A 32 -6.71 -2.93 -17.19
CA ASP A 32 -5.95 -3.80 -18.10
C ASP A 32 -4.78 -4.53 -17.41
N GLY A 33 -4.56 -4.27 -16.12
CA GLY A 33 -3.49 -4.87 -15.33
C GLY A 33 -2.20 -4.05 -15.28
N LEU A 34 -2.15 -2.87 -15.91
CA LEU A 34 -0.99 -1.99 -15.79
C LEU A 34 -0.89 -1.42 -14.37
N VAL A 35 0.27 -1.57 -13.71
CA VAL A 35 0.53 -0.94 -12.42
C VAL A 35 0.90 0.51 -12.63
N LEU A 36 0.09 1.42 -12.11
CA LEU A 36 0.30 2.87 -12.22
C LEU A 36 1.15 3.41 -11.07
N ASP A 37 0.88 2.92 -9.85
CA ASP A 37 1.57 3.34 -8.64
C ASP A 37 1.49 2.28 -7.54
N PHE A 38 2.35 2.36 -6.54
CA PHE A 38 2.31 1.47 -5.38
C PHE A 38 2.92 2.13 -4.14
N LEU A 39 2.51 1.63 -2.97
CA LEU A 39 3.13 1.96 -1.70
C LEU A 39 3.44 0.72 -0.88
N ILE A 40 4.50 0.79 -0.09
CA ILE A 40 4.87 -0.23 0.88
C ILE A 40 4.27 0.15 2.22
N TYR A 41 3.54 -0.76 2.84
CA TYR A 41 2.96 -0.57 4.16
C TYR A 41 4.06 -0.64 5.22
N THR A 42 4.30 0.48 5.90
CA THR A 42 5.32 0.65 6.94
C THR A 42 4.74 0.66 8.35
N GLY A 43 3.42 0.46 8.51
CA GLY A 43 2.74 0.49 9.80
C GLY A 43 2.00 1.80 10.03
N ALA A 44 2.25 2.46 11.15
CA ALA A 44 1.56 3.69 11.55
C ALA A 44 1.80 4.83 10.54
N ASP A 45 3.03 4.96 10.06
CA ASP A 45 3.53 6.07 9.24
C ASP A 45 3.40 5.82 7.72
N THR A 46 2.55 4.87 7.32
CA THR A 46 2.37 4.52 5.89
C THR A 46 1.75 5.68 5.11
N VAL A 47 0.88 6.46 5.76
CA VAL A 47 0.12 7.57 5.18
C VAL A 47 0.06 8.70 6.21
N PRO A 48 -0.15 9.95 5.79
CA PRO A 48 -0.30 11.08 6.72
C PRO A 48 -1.35 10.81 7.78
N VAL A 49 -1.07 11.23 9.01
CA VAL A 49 -1.90 10.91 10.19
C VAL A 49 -3.27 11.56 10.04
N GLU A 50 -3.32 12.79 9.53
CA GLU A 50 -4.55 13.53 9.24
C GLU A 50 -5.47 12.76 8.29
N ASP A 51 -4.92 12.16 7.23
CA ASP A 51 -5.69 11.41 6.24
C ASP A 51 -6.19 10.08 6.82
N LYS A 52 -5.37 9.44 7.64
CA LYS A 52 -5.76 8.21 8.34
C LYS A 52 -6.86 8.45 9.37
N GLN A 53 -6.86 9.59 10.05
CA GLN A 53 -7.92 9.98 10.99
C GLN A 53 -9.23 10.29 10.27
N LEU A 54 -9.17 10.96 9.12
CA LEU A 54 -10.35 11.38 8.37
C LEU A 54 -11.00 10.23 7.57
N TYR A 55 -10.20 9.37 6.93
CA TYR A 55 -10.68 8.37 5.97
C TYR A 55 -10.41 6.91 6.39
N GLY A 56 -9.79 6.70 7.54
CA GLY A 56 -9.20 5.40 7.90
C GLY A 56 -8.03 5.03 6.99
N LEU A 57 -7.40 3.87 7.24
CA LEU A 57 -6.24 3.42 6.47
C LEU A 57 -6.57 3.23 4.98
N GLY A 58 -7.72 2.63 4.67
CA GLY A 58 -8.11 2.32 3.30
C GLY A 58 -8.31 3.57 2.44
N GLY A 59 -9.11 4.52 2.92
CA GLY A 59 -9.36 5.76 2.19
C GLY A 59 -8.12 6.65 2.09
N ALA A 60 -7.30 6.72 3.15
CA ALA A 60 -6.04 7.46 3.13
C ALA A 60 -5.06 6.91 2.07
N VAL A 61 -4.97 5.59 1.95
CA VAL A 61 -4.16 4.94 0.91
C VAL A 61 -4.68 5.26 -0.49
N VAL A 62 -6.00 5.22 -0.71
CA VAL A 62 -6.59 5.59 -2.01
C VAL A 62 -6.29 7.05 -2.35
N LYS A 63 -6.48 7.97 -1.41
CA LYS A 63 -6.17 9.40 -1.59
C LYS A 63 -4.70 9.61 -1.97
N HIS A 64 -3.79 8.90 -1.31
CA HIS A 64 -2.35 8.97 -1.60
C HIS A 64 -2.03 8.49 -3.02
N LEU A 65 -2.49 7.29 -3.40
CA LEU A 65 -2.21 6.70 -4.71
C LEU A 65 -2.86 7.47 -5.87
N VAL A 66 -4.07 8.00 -5.71
CA VAL A 66 -4.74 8.79 -6.77
C VAL A 66 -4.05 10.14 -6.98
N GLY A 67 -3.28 10.64 -6.00
CA GLY A 67 -2.55 11.89 -6.12
C GLY A 67 -1.50 11.92 -7.23
N THR A 68 -1.03 10.76 -7.71
CA THR A 68 -0.07 10.64 -8.82
C THR A 68 -0.75 10.63 -10.20
N ILE A 69 -2.08 10.49 -10.25
CA ILE A 69 -2.83 10.55 -11.51
C ILE A 69 -2.94 12.02 -11.98
N PRO A 70 -2.62 12.32 -13.25
CA PRO A 70 -2.80 13.65 -13.81
C PRO A 70 -4.25 14.12 -13.66
N LYS A 71 -4.44 15.32 -13.12
CA LYS A 71 -5.76 15.95 -13.08
C LYS A 71 -6.17 16.33 -14.50
N GLN A 72 -7.39 15.96 -14.89
CA GLN A 72 -7.97 16.48 -16.13
C GLN A 72 -7.99 18.02 -16.04
N LYS A 73 -7.49 18.68 -17.09
CA LYS A 73 -7.55 20.13 -17.24
C LYS A 73 -8.98 20.60 -17.44
#